data_AF-J3QLG1-F1
#
_entry.id   AF-J3QLG1-F1
#
_cell.length_a   1.000
_cell.length_b   1.000
_cell.length_c   1.000
_cell.angle_alpha   90.00
_cell.angle_beta   90.00
_cell.angle_gamma   90.00
#
_symmetry.space_group_name_H-M   'P 1'
#
loop_
_entity.id
_entity.type
_entity.pdbx_description
1 polymer ?
#
loop_
_entity_poly.entity_id
_entity_poly.type
_entity_poly.pdbx_seq_one_letter_code
_entity_poly.pdbx_strand_id
1 'polypeptide(L)' 'MSNPGGRRNGPVKLRLTGLPDPFAKVVVDGSGQCHSTDTVKNTLDPKWNQHYDLQ' A
#
# COMPACT_ATOMS: atom_id res chain seq x y z
N MET A 1 -4.92 -25.16 -24.39
CA MET A 1 -3.75 -25.22 -23.49
C MET A 1 -3.72 -23.90 -22.73
N SER A 2 -4.04 -23.94 -21.44
CA SER A 2 -4.26 -22.76 -20.60
C SER A 2 -2.93 -22.10 -20.26
N ASN A 3 -2.80 -20.80 -20.56
CA ASN A 3 -1.59 -20.02 -20.32
C ASN A 3 -1.37 -19.83 -18.80
N PRO A 4 -0.26 -20.28 -18.19
CA PRO A 4 -0.02 -20.01 -16.79
C PRO A 4 0.45 -18.56 -16.62
N GLY A 5 -0.46 -17.69 -16.16
CA GLY A 5 -0.14 -16.33 -15.75
C GLY A 5 0.85 -16.34 -14.59
N GLY A 6 2.14 -16.17 -14.90
CA GLY A 6 3.20 -16.06 -13.91
C GLY A 6 3.04 -14.77 -13.09
N ARG A 7 2.57 -14.91 -11.85
CA ARG A 7 2.68 -13.88 -10.81
C ARG A 7 4.16 -13.58 -10.57
N ARG A 8 4.66 -12.46 -11.10
CA ARG A 8 6.03 -12.00 -10.86
C ARG A 8 6.11 -11.26 -9.53
N ASN A 9 6.18 -11.99 -8.41
CA ASN A 9 6.61 -11.44 -7.14
C ASN A 9 8.14 -11.50 -7.04
N GLY A 10 8.81 -10.61 -7.78
CA GLY A 10 10.25 -10.35 -7.66
C GLY A 10 10.49 -8.94 -7.11
N PRO A 11 11.65 -8.66 -6.50
CA PRO A 11 11.97 -7.33 -5.99
C PRO A 11 11.92 -6.32 -7.13
N VAL A 12 10.93 -5.43 -7.07
CA VAL A 12 10.81 -4.30 -8.01
C VAL A 12 11.90 -3.30 -7.65
N LYS A 13 12.79 -3.03 -8.60
CA LYS A 13 13.80 -1.97 -8.45
C LYS A 13 13.08 -0.62 -8.41
N LEU A 14 12.84 -0.09 -7.22
CA LEU A 14 12.22 1.21 -7.01
C LEU A 14 13.10 2.28 -7.66
N ARG A 15 12.60 2.94 -8.71
CA ARG A 15 13.29 4.08 -9.33
C ARG A 15 13.07 5.30 -8.43
N LEU A 16 14.08 5.63 -7.64
CA LEU A 16 14.05 6.72 -6.65
C LEU A 16 14.29 8.12 -7.26
N THR A 17 13.92 8.33 -8.52
CA THR A 17 14.17 9.60 -9.24
C THR A 17 13.04 10.61 -9.08
N GLY A 18 11.93 10.24 -8.42
CA GLY A 18 10.78 11.10 -8.09
C GLY A 18 10.44 11.04 -6.60
N LEU A 19 9.55 11.93 -6.13
CA LEU A 19 9.06 11.87 -4.75
C LEU A 19 8.24 10.57 -4.56
N PRO A 20 8.20 10.02 -3.35
CA PRO A 20 7.48 8.78 -3.11
C PRO A 20 5.97 8.95 -3.27
N ASP A 21 5.30 7.81 -3.43
CA ASP A 21 3.85 7.68 -3.41
C ASP A 21 3.45 7.00 -2.07
N PRO A 22 3.44 7.73 -0.93
CA PRO A 22 3.20 7.14 0.39
C PRO A 22 1.76 6.63 0.59
N PHE A 23 1.64 5.55 1.37
CA PHE A 23 0.39 5.03 1.94
C PHE A 23 0.67 4.54 3.37
N ALA A 24 -0.37 4.43 4.20
CA ALA A 24 -0.28 3.86 5.54
C ALA A 24 -1.09 2.57 5.63
N LYS A 25 -0.60 1.62 6.43
CA LYS A 25 -1.32 0.38 6.77
C LYS A 25 -1.52 0.33 8.28
N VAL A 26 -2.76 0.19 8.70
CA VAL A 26 -3.17 0.09 10.10
C VAL A 26 -3.60 -1.34 10.36
N VAL A 27 -3.00 -1.96 11.37
CA VAL A 27 -3.32 -3.32 11.81
C VAL A 27 -3.65 -3.26 13.29
N VAL A 28 -4.64 -4.04 13.70
CA VAL A 28 -5.08 -4.12 15.09
C VAL A 28 -4.72 -5.50 15.61
N ASP A 29 -3.81 -5.52 16.57
CA ASP A 29 -3.32 -6.76 17.15
C ASP A 29 -4.44 -7.49 17.89
N GLY A 30 -4.53 -8.81 17.69
CA GLY A 30 -5.52 -9.66 18.33
C GLY A 30 -6.91 -9.70 17.68
N SER A 31 -7.29 -8.72 16.84
CA SER A 31 -8.56 -8.77 16.07
C SER A 31 -8.37 -9.26 14.63
N GLY A 32 -7.15 -9.18 14.11
CA GLY A 32 -6.86 -9.51 12.71
C GLY A 32 -7.36 -8.47 11.70
N GLN A 33 -7.89 -7.33 12.18
CA GLN A 33 -8.28 -6.23 11.31
C GLN A 33 -7.06 -5.58 10.67
N CYS A 34 -7.20 -5.24 9.40
CA CYS A 34 -6.12 -4.71 8.58
C CYS A 34 -6.70 -3.76 7.52
N HIS A 35 -6.40 -2.47 7.65
CA HIS A 35 -6.83 -1.43 6.73
C HIS A 35 -5.62 -0.75 6.09
N SER A 36 -5.77 -0.33 4.83
CA SER A 36 -4.76 0.46 4.12
C SER A 36 -5.40 1.73 3.61
N THR A 37 -4.66 2.83 3.69
CA THR A 37 -5.08 4.09 3.09
C THR A 37 -4.92 4.07 1.58
N ASP A 38 -5.55 5.04 0.92
CA ASP A 38 -5.19 5.40 -0.45
C ASP A 38 -3.74 5.89 -0.52
N THR A 39 -3.15 5.77 -1.69
CA THR A 39 -1.82 6.30 -1.97
C THR A 39 -1.90 7.77 -2.38
N VAL A 40 -1.09 8.63 -1.76
CA VAL A 40 -0.94 10.02 -2.19
C VAL A 40 0.27 10.11 -3.12
N LYS A 41 0.13 10.71 -4.30
CA LYS A 41 1.19 10.71 -5.31
C LYS A 41 2.23 11.80 -5.10
N ASN A 42 3.50 11.46 -5.33
CA ASN A 42 4.64 12.36 -5.47
C ASN A 42 4.72 13.42 -4.35
N THR A 43 4.70 12.99 -3.09
CA THR A 43 4.72 13.88 -1.92
C THR A 43 5.53 13.33 -0.75
N LEU A 44 6.11 14.22 0.05
CA LEU A 44 6.73 13.91 1.34
C LEU A 44 5.85 14.27 2.55
N ASP A 45 4.72 14.96 2.32
CA ASP A 45 3.75 15.34 3.36
C ASP A 45 2.33 14.87 2.97
N PRO A 46 2.04 13.56 3.01
CA PRO A 46 0.73 13.05 2.66
C PRO A 46 -0.35 13.45 3.66
N LYS A 47 -1.54 13.80 3.15
CA LYS A 47 -2.76 13.98 3.94
C LYS A 47 -3.80 12.95 3.49
N TRP A 48 -3.99 11.90 4.28
CA TRP A 48 -4.98 10.86 3.96
C TRP A 48 -6.39 11.22 4.40
N ASN A 49 -6.55 11.72 5.64
CA ASN A 49 -7.85 12.04 6.24
C ASN A 49 -8.90 10.90 6.11
N GLN A 50 -8.43 9.65 6.09
CA GLN A 50 -9.27 8.46 6.05
C GLN A 50 -9.52 7.95 7.47
N HIS A 51 -10.76 7.56 7.72
CA HIS A 51 -11.22 7.07 9.01
C HIS A 51 -11.71 5.63 8.86
N TYR A 52 -11.34 4.78 9.81
CA TYR A 52 -11.78 3.39 9.90
C TYR A 52 -12.23 3.13 11.32
N ASP A 53 -13.39 2.49 11.47
CA ASP A 53 -13.89 2.06 12.77
C ASP A 53 -13.31 0.68 13.11
N LEU A 54 -13.01 0.48 14.39
CA LEU A 54 -12.67 -0.83 14.93
C LEU A 54 -13.95 -1.66 15.06
N GLN A 55 -13.89 -2.93 14.67
CA GLN A 55 -15.01 -3.89 14.77
C GLN A 55 -14.72 -4.90 15.86
#